data_AF-E2C5J9-F1
#
_entry.id   AF-E2C5J9-F1
#
_cell.length_a   1.000
_cell.length_b   1.000
_cell.length_c   1.000
_cell.angle_alpha   90.00
_cell.angle_beta   90.00
_cell.angle_gamma   90.00
#
_symmetry.space_group_name_H-M   'P 1'
#
loop_
_entity.id
_entity.type
_entity.pdbx_description
1 polymer ?
#
loop_
_entity_poly.entity_id
_entity_poly.type
_entity_poly.pdbx_seq_one_letter_code
_entity_poly.pdbx_strand_id
1 'polypeptide(L)'
;QNEHFRHLLLFYFHKGKNASQAHKKLCAIYGDGALKEQQCQNWFAKFRSGDFSLKNEQRSGRPGEVDDDQIKAIIDTDRHSTTREIAEKLDVS
;
A
#
# COMPACT_ATOMS: atom_id res chain seq x y z
N GLN A 1 -6.12 11.07 -5.88
CA GLN A 1 -6.23 10.87 -7.35
C GLN A 1 -6.29 9.40 -7.76
N ASN A 2 -5.37 8.53 -7.33
CA ASN A 2 -5.36 7.12 -7.75
C ASN A 2 -6.63 6.31 -7.37
N GLU A 3 -7.35 6.72 -6.33
CA GLU A 3 -8.56 6.03 -5.89
C GLU A 3 -9.72 6.16 -6.88
N HIS A 4 -9.86 7.33 -7.53
CA HIS A 4 -10.88 7.60 -8.55
C HIS A 4 -10.79 6.60 -9.71
N PHE A 5 -9.58 6.37 -10.21
CA PHE A 5 -9.36 5.41 -11.28
C PHE A 5 -9.71 3.97 -10.90
N ARG A 6 -9.53 3.58 -9.63
CA ARG A 6 -9.88 2.23 -9.16
C ARG A 6 -11.38 2.01 -9.17
N HIS A 7 -12.14 3.02 -8.75
CA HIS A 7 -13.60 3.00 -8.84
C HIS A 7 -14.06 2.85 -10.30
N LEU A 8 -13.44 3.59 -11.22
CA LEU A 8 -13.75 3.47 -12.65
C LEU A 8 -13.37 2.10 -13.23
N LEU A 9 -12.23 1.53 -12.82
CA LEU A 9 -11.82 0.18 -13.23
C LEU A 9 -12.80 -0.87 -12.72
N LEU A 10 -13.27 -0.75 -11.47
CA LEU A 10 -14.29 -1.63 -10.91
C LEU A 10 -15.62 -1.52 -11.66
N PHE A 11 -16.04 -0.30 -12.00
CA PHE A 11 -17.22 -0.07 -12.83
C PHE A 11 -17.11 -0.77 -14.20
N TYR A 12 -15.96 -0.67 -14.87
CA TYR A 12 -15.74 -1.35 -16.15
C TYR A 12 -15.66 -2.88 -16.01
N PHE A 13 -15.11 -3.38 -14.91
CA PHE A 13 -15.11 -4.80 -14.58
C PHE A 13 -16.54 -5.34 -14.47
N HIS A 14 -17.42 -4.69 -13.71
CA HIS A 14 -18.83 -5.08 -13.60
C HIS A 14 -19.61 -4.95 -14.92
N LYS A 15 -19.17 -4.06 -15.83
CA LYS A 15 -19.69 -3.99 -17.21
C LYS A 15 -19.17 -5.08 -18.15
N GLY A 16 -18.42 -6.06 -17.64
CA GLY A 16 -17.87 -7.16 -18.42
C GLY A 16 -16.80 -6.73 -19.42
N LYS A 17 -16.18 -5.57 -19.22
CA LYS A 17 -15.02 -5.15 -20.02
C LYS A 17 -13.76 -5.84 -19.51
N ASN A 18 -12.75 -5.95 -20.36
CA ASN A 18 -11.42 -6.38 -19.94
C ASN A 18 -10.52 -5.19 -19.59
N ALA A 19 -9.35 -5.47 -19.00
CA ALA A 19 -8.42 -4.44 -18.53
C ALA A 19 -7.97 -3.48 -19.64
N SER A 20 -7.62 -4.00 -20.82
CA SER A 20 -7.18 -3.18 -21.96
C SER A 20 -8.31 -2.31 -22.52
N GLN A 21 -9.55 -2.81 -22.55
CA GLN A 21 -10.72 -2.01 -22.93
C GLN A 21 -10.99 -0.87 -21.93
N ALA A 22 -10.90 -1.15 -20.64
CA ALA A 22 -11.04 -0.15 -19.59
C ALA A 22 -9.93 0.91 -19.69
N HIS A 23 -8.68 0.48 -19.86
CA HIS A 23 -7.52 1.36 -20.06
C HIS A 23 -7.72 2.31 -21.26
N LYS A 24 -8.06 1.78 -22.43
CA LYS A 24 -8.31 2.59 -23.64
C LYS A 24 -9.40 3.65 -23.42
N LYS A 25 -10.50 3.27 -22.74
CA LYS A 25 -11.59 4.21 -22.42
C LYS A 25 -11.14 5.29 -21.44
N LEU A 26 -10.33 4.94 -20.46
CA LEU A 26 -9.81 5.89 -19.49
C LEU A 26 -8.79 6.85 -20.12
N CYS A 27 -7.87 6.36 -20.96
CA CYS A 27 -6.95 7.22 -21.70
C CYS A 27 -7.67 8.16 -22.67
N ALA A 28 -8.77 7.70 -23.30
CA ALA A 28 -9.57 8.56 -24.17
C ALA A 28 -10.25 9.73 -23.43
N ILE A 29 -10.57 9.57 -22.14
CA ILE A 29 -11.25 10.60 -21.33
C ILE A 29 -10.25 11.48 -20.58
N TYR A 30 -9.20 10.88 -20.02
CA TYR A 30 -8.26 11.54 -19.09
C TYR A 30 -6.87 11.78 -19.67
N GLY A 31 -6.60 11.33 -20.90
CA GLY A 31 -5.30 11.41 -21.56
C GLY A 31 -4.41 10.17 -21.32
N ASP A 32 -3.40 10.01 -22.17
CA ASP A 32 -2.57 8.80 -22.25
C ASP A 32 -1.74 8.52 -20.98
N GLY A 33 -1.55 9.54 -20.13
CA GLY A 33 -0.86 9.44 -18.84
C GLY A 33 -1.75 9.07 -17.65
N ALA A 34 -3.05 8.82 -17.85
CA ALA A 34 -4.01 8.64 -16.77
C ALA A 34 -3.74 7.38 -15.93
N LEU A 35 -3.42 6.26 -16.58
CA LEU A 35 -3.12 4.96 -15.95
C LEU A 35 -2.20 4.18 -16.87
N LYS A 36 -1.23 3.46 -16.31
CA LYS A 36 -0.46 2.47 -17.08
C LYS A 36 -1.31 1.22 -17.30
N GLU A 37 -1.17 0.56 -18.46
CA GLU A 37 -1.90 -0.68 -18.74
C GLU A 37 -1.66 -1.76 -17.68
N GLN A 38 -0.43 -1.90 -17.19
CA GLN A 38 -0.07 -2.82 -16.11
C GLN A 38 -0.89 -2.58 -14.83
N GLN A 39 -1.17 -1.32 -14.49
CA GLN A 39 -1.98 -1.00 -13.32
C GLN A 39 -3.42 -1.48 -13.50
N CYS A 40 -4.00 -1.29 -14.69
CA CYS A 40 -5.32 -1.81 -15.03
C CYS A 40 -5.35 -3.34 -14.91
N GLN A 41 -4.34 -4.04 -15.44
CA GLN A 41 -4.26 -5.50 -15.38
C GLN A 41 -4.20 -6.02 -13.93
N ASN A 42 -3.37 -5.40 -13.07
CA ASN A 42 -3.24 -5.78 -11.67
C ASN A 42 -4.57 -5.62 -10.91
N TRP A 43 -5.29 -4.51 -11.12
CA TRP A 43 -6.62 -4.30 -10.52
C TRP A 43 -7.65 -5.32 -11.01
N PHE A 44 -7.65 -5.61 -12.31
CA PHE A 44 -8.55 -6.62 -12.85
C PHE A 44 -8.24 -8.03 -12.34
N ALA A 45 -6.97 -8.35 -12.07
CA ALA A 45 -6.61 -9.62 -11.43
C ALA A 45 -7.18 -9.69 -10.01
N LYS A 46 -7.06 -8.61 -9.24
CA LYS A 46 -7.62 -8.48 -7.88
C LYS A 46 -9.16 -8.63 -7.87
N PHE A 47 -9.85 -7.99 -8.81
CA PHE A 47 -11.30 -8.14 -8.94
C PHE A 47 -11.73 -9.56 -9.33
N ARG A 48 -10.94 -10.24 -10.18
CA ARG A 48 -11.19 -11.66 -10.52
C ARG A 48 -11.01 -12.60 -9.33
N SER A 49 -10.14 -12.27 -8.37
CA SER A 49 -10.01 -13.02 -7.12
C SER A 49 -11.11 -12.69 -6.09
N GLY A 50 -12.08 -11.85 -6.45
CA GLY A 50 -13.20 -11.45 -5.58
C GLY A 50 -12.86 -10.35 -4.59
N ASP A 51 -11.67 -9.77 -4.68
CA ASP A 51 -11.26 -8.67 -3.81
C ASP A 51 -11.57 -7.32 -4.47
N PHE A 52 -12.57 -6.63 -3.93
CA PHE A 52 -13.03 -5.33 -4.40
C PHE A 52 -12.56 -4.16 -3.52
N SER A 53 -11.60 -4.39 -2.61
CA SER A 53 -11.06 -3.33 -1.77
C SER A 53 -10.28 -2.31 -2.60
N LEU A 54 -10.80 -1.07 -2.67
CA LEU A 54 -10.24 0.01 -3.49
C LEU A 54 -9.19 0.85 -2.77
N LYS A 55 -9.14 0.76 -1.44
CA LYS A 55 -8.09 1.39 -0.64
C LYS A 55 -6.77 0.64 -0.85
N ASN A 56 -5.67 1.38 -0.73
CA ASN A 56 -4.40 0.69 -0.54
C ASN A 56 -4.50 -0.08 0.78
N GLU A 57 -4.16 -1.35 0.76
CA GLU A 57 -3.78 -2.00 2.01
C GLU A 57 -2.63 -1.22 2.62
N GLN A 58 -2.63 -1.15 3.94
CA GLN A 58 -1.50 -0.61 4.68
C GLN A 58 -0.28 -1.40 4.22
N ARG A 59 0.62 -0.74 3.49
CA ARG A 59 1.86 -1.39 3.08
C ARG A 59 2.54 -1.80 4.37
N SER A 60 2.90 -3.07 4.50
CA SER A 60 3.88 -3.50 5.48
C SER A 60 5.19 -2.79 5.13
N GLY A 61 5.35 -1.58 5.66
CA GLY A 61 6.62 -0.88 5.67
C GLY A 61 7.52 -1.46 6.75
N ARG A 62 8.68 -0.82 6.96
CA ARG A 62 9.49 -1.06 8.16
C ARG A 62 8.56 -0.96 9.39
N PRO A 63 8.65 -1.89 10.37
CA PRO A 63 7.96 -1.73 11.64
C PRO A 63 8.16 -0.30 12.16
N GLY A 64 7.08 0.31 12.65
CA GLY A 64 7.07 1.69 13.12
C GLY A 64 8.16 1.93 14.16
N GLU A 65 8.62 3.18 14.24
CA GLU A 65 9.60 3.65 15.22
C GLU A 65 9.34 3.00 16.58
N VAL A 66 10.41 2.45 17.16
CA VAL A 66 10.41 2.09 18.58
C VAL A 66 9.98 3.32 19.36
N ASP A 67 9.07 3.13 20.30
CA ASP A 67 8.61 4.21 21.18
C ASP A 67 9.79 4.80 21.98
N ASP A 68 10.04 6.09 21.77
CA ASP A 68 11.11 6.84 22.43
C ASP A 68 10.99 6.78 23.96
N ASP A 69 9.77 6.64 24.49
CA ASP A 69 9.54 6.52 25.93
C ASP A 69 10.01 5.17 26.47
N GLN A 70 9.95 4.11 25.67
CA GLN A 70 10.52 2.80 26.02
C GLN A 70 12.06 2.86 26.01
N ILE A 71 12.65 3.55 25.04
CA ILE A 71 14.11 3.77 24.98
C ILE A 71 14.57 4.57 26.21
N LYS A 72 13.86 5.66 26.55
CA LYS A 72 14.18 6.47 27.74
C LYS A 72 14.06 5.67 29.03
N ALA A 73 13.02 4.86 29.20
CA ALA A 73 12.85 4.02 30.39
C ALA A 73 14.01 3.03 30.59
N ILE A 74 14.54 2.45 29.50
CA ILE A 74 15.72 1.57 29.55
C ILE A 74 16.97 2.35 29.97
N ILE A 75 17.18 3.54 29.40
CA ILE A 75 18.33 4.40 29.72
C ILE A 75 18.26 4.94 31.17
N ASP A 76 17.07 5.26 31.65
CA ASP A 76 16.85 5.73 33.04
C ASP A 76 17.07 4.61 34.06
N THR A 77 16.76 3.36 33.69
CA THR A 77 17.02 2.18 34.51
C THR A 77 18.50 1.81 34.52
N ASP A 78 19.16 1.88 33.37
CA ASP A 78 20.58 1.61 33.21
C ASP A 78 21.20 2.54 32.16
N ARG A 79 21.86 3.58 32.67
CA ARG A 79 22.47 4.64 31.86
C ARG A 79 23.69 4.16 31.07
N HIS A 80 24.22 2.98 31.38
CA HIS A 80 25.37 2.38 30.69
C HIS A 80 24.95 1.34 29.64
N SER A 81 23.65 1.08 29.46
CA SER A 81 23.16 0.19 28.42
C SER A 81 23.63 0.64 27.03
N THR A 82 24.21 -0.29 26.29
CA THR A 82 24.66 -0.09 24.91
C THR A 82 23.48 -0.12 23.93
N THR A 83 23.66 0.46 22.75
CA THR A 83 22.63 0.43 21.69
C THR A 83 22.22 -0.99 21.31
N ARG A 84 23.14 -1.97 21.37
CA ARG A 84 22.83 -3.38 21.09
C ARG A 84 21.94 -4.00 22.17
N GLU A 85 22.24 -3.75 23.43
CA GLU A 85 21.43 -4.25 24.55
C GLU A 85 20.03 -3.59 24.57
N ILE A 86 19.93 -2.32 24.20
CA ILE A 86 18.65 -1.63 24.03
C ILE A 86 17.84 -2.26 22.89
N ALA A 87 18.49 -2.54 21.75
CA ALA A 87 17.87 -3.19 20.60
C ALA A 87 17.38 -4.62 20.92
N GLU A 88 18.21 -5.41 21.64
CA GLU A 88 17.84 -6.74 22.13
C GLU A 88 16.65 -6.69 23.11
N LYS A 89 16.60 -5.72 24.02
CA LYS A 89 15.47 -5.53 24.95
C LYS A 89 14.16 -5.17 24.24
N LEU A 90 14.24 -4.52 23.08
CA LEU A 90 13.10 -4.03 22.33
C LEU A 90 12.71 -4.94 21.16
N ASP A 91 13.39 -6.08 21.01
CA ASP A 91 13.22 -7.03 19.88
C ASP A 91 13.29 -6.33 18.52
N VAL A 92 14.19 -5.34 18.41
CA VAL A 92 14.46 -4.64 17.16
C VAL A 92 15.89 -4.94 16.72
N SER A 93 16.05 -5.22 15.42
CA SER A 93 17.34 -5.58 14.82
C SER A 93 17.99 -4.43 14.09
#